data_AF-A0A2V8IYJ7-F1
#
_entry.id   AF-A0A2V8IYJ7-F1
#
_cell.length_a   1.000
_cell.length_b   1.000
_cell.length_c   1.000
_cell.angle_alpha   90.00
_cell.angle_beta   90.00
_cell.angle_gamma   90.00
#
_symmetry.space_group_name_H-M   'P 1'
#
loop_
_entity.id
_entity.type
_entity.pdbx_description
1 polymer ?
#
loop_
_entity_poly.entity_id
_entity_poly.type
_entity_poly.pdbx_seq_one_letter_code
_entity_poly.pdbx_strand_id
1 'polypeptide(L)'
;MSQVEMARMTMTAMKVPDFDDDDVAPVAKILLGVGGLVWLLLRKDSFTASNYVTLAGATLVILLALPGMVRTLRKWRVRPFQVFVHRLRGYAAIKTGFSWPAFFLSGLWLLWMRLWRQTAAFWAVTIALRVVEIAVETAPDPVVQLAAQAVMVAAWLGLTLVPGVRGNRWRAQRLAARGYRLVGTIHASTPQAAIQEAAAGHLDEAVRVQP
;
A
#
# COMPACT_ATOMS: atom_id res chain seq x y z
N MET A 1 22.98 2.06 -30.05
CA MET A 1 21.65 1.60 -29.60
C MET A 1 21.30 2.36 -28.32
N SER A 2 20.33 3.26 -28.39
CA SER A 2 19.99 4.15 -27.27
C SER A 2 19.21 3.40 -26.18
N GLN A 3 19.25 3.89 -24.93
CA GLN A 3 18.44 3.36 -23.81
C GLN A 3 16.94 3.26 -24.15
N VAL A 4 16.45 4.17 -25.01
CA VAL A 4 15.06 4.20 -25.49
C VAL A 4 14.78 3.08 -26.49
N GLU A 5 15.74 2.74 -27.35
CA GLU A 5 15.61 1.61 -28.30
C GLU A 5 15.66 0.26 -27.59
N MET A 6 16.52 0.11 -26.58
CA MET A 6 16.54 -1.09 -25.73
C MET A 6 15.22 -1.24 -24.97
N ALA A 7 14.69 -0.16 -24.39
CA ALA A 7 13.39 -0.19 -23.72
C ALA A 7 12.25 -0.56 -24.69
N ARG A 8 12.22 0.01 -25.90
CA ARG A 8 11.24 -0.35 -26.93
C ARG A 8 11.34 -1.80 -27.36
N MET A 9 12.53 -2.33 -27.63
CA MET A 9 12.69 -3.74 -28.02
C MET A 9 12.27 -4.71 -26.92
N THR A 10 12.54 -4.36 -25.65
CA THR A 10 12.11 -5.17 -24.50
C THR A 10 10.59 -5.11 -24.31
N MET A 11 9.96 -3.94 -24.60
CA MET A 11 8.51 -3.76 -24.54
C MET A 11 7.76 -4.31 -25.75
N THR A 12 8.40 -4.49 -26.91
CA THR A 12 7.80 -5.15 -28.09
C THR A 12 7.91 -6.67 -28.01
N ALA A 13 9.00 -7.21 -27.46
CA ALA A 13 9.18 -8.65 -27.27
C ALA A 13 8.30 -9.24 -26.16
N MET A 14 7.98 -8.41 -25.15
CA MET A 14 7.02 -8.74 -24.11
C MET A 14 5.67 -8.22 -24.60
N LYS A 15 4.65 -9.06 -24.78
CA LYS A 15 3.30 -8.64 -25.23
C LYS A 15 2.63 -7.79 -24.12
N VAL A 16 3.09 -6.55 -23.95
CA VAL A 16 2.60 -5.60 -22.97
C VAL A 16 1.25 -5.09 -23.50
N PRO A 17 0.14 -5.28 -22.76
CA PRO A 17 -1.15 -4.75 -23.17
C PRO A 17 -1.09 -3.22 -23.23
N ASP A 18 -1.82 -2.63 -24.16
CA ASP A 18 -1.97 -1.19 -24.33
C ASP A 18 -2.31 -0.53 -22.99
N PHE A 19 -1.38 0.25 -22.44
CA PHE A 19 -1.56 1.01 -21.21
C PHE A 19 -1.79 2.47 -21.60
N ASP A 20 -2.81 3.10 -21.02
CA ASP A 20 -3.03 4.54 -21.15
C ASP A 20 -1.83 5.29 -20.51
N ASP A 21 -1.28 6.31 -21.19
CA ASP A 21 -0.01 6.97 -20.82
C ASP A 21 -0.04 7.56 -19.39
N ASP A 22 -1.24 7.90 -18.90
CA ASP A 22 -1.49 8.45 -17.56
C ASP A 22 -1.29 7.43 -16.42
N ASP A 23 -1.42 6.13 -16.68
CA ASP A 23 -1.27 5.05 -15.68
C ASP A 23 0.18 4.55 -15.56
N VAL A 24 0.97 4.66 -16.63
CA VAL A 24 2.35 4.13 -16.70
C VAL A 24 3.36 5.12 -16.13
N ALA A 25 3.13 6.42 -16.33
CA ALA A 25 4.07 7.46 -15.97
C ALA A 25 4.44 7.51 -14.48
N PRO A 26 3.52 7.33 -13.51
CA PRO A 26 3.88 7.35 -12.09
C PRO A 26 4.69 6.12 -11.67
N VAL A 27 4.32 4.94 -12.17
CA VAL A 27 4.97 3.67 -11.81
C VAL A 27 6.36 3.57 -12.44
N ALA A 28 6.51 3.97 -13.70
CA ALA A 28 7.80 4.02 -14.38
C ALA A 28 8.75 5.02 -13.70
N LYS A 29 8.26 6.19 -13.25
CA LYS A 29 9.06 7.17 -12.49
C LYS A 29 9.50 6.64 -11.12
N ILE A 30 8.63 5.92 -10.41
CA ILE A 30 8.98 5.28 -9.14
C ILE A 30 10.01 4.17 -9.36
N LEU A 31 9.85 3.35 -10.39
CA LEU A 31 10.77 2.26 -10.72
C LEU A 31 12.16 2.77 -11.14
N LEU A 32 12.21 3.79 -11.99
CA LEU A 32 13.44 4.44 -12.41
C LEU A 32 14.11 5.21 -11.27
N GLY A 33 13.31 5.86 -10.40
CA GLY A 33 13.81 6.54 -9.21
C GLY A 33 14.41 5.58 -8.18
N VAL A 34 13.71 4.48 -7.88
CA VAL A 34 14.18 3.46 -6.94
C VAL A 34 15.36 2.68 -7.53
N GLY A 35 15.29 2.25 -8.79
CA GLY A 35 16.39 1.56 -9.47
C GLY A 35 17.64 2.43 -9.59
N GLY A 36 17.46 3.73 -9.89
CA GLY A 36 18.54 4.71 -9.91
C GLY A 36 19.15 4.95 -8.53
N LEU A 37 18.33 5.05 -7.47
CA LEU A 37 18.80 5.19 -6.09
C LEU A 37 19.57 3.95 -5.62
N VAL A 38 19.07 2.76 -5.90
CA VAL A 38 19.75 1.50 -5.60
C VAL A 38 21.08 1.40 -6.35
N TRP A 39 21.12 1.74 -7.64
CA TRP A 39 22.36 1.79 -8.41
C TRP A 39 23.37 2.80 -7.84
N LEU A 40 22.90 3.97 -7.39
CA LEU A 40 23.74 5.01 -6.78
C LEU A 40 24.28 4.60 -5.41
N LEU A 41 23.48 3.85 -4.64
CA LEU A 41 23.89 3.29 -3.34
C LEU A 41 24.87 2.13 -3.51
N LEU A 42 24.68 1.27 -4.53
CA LEU A 42 25.57 0.16 -4.85
C LEU A 42 26.93 0.61 -5.41
N ARG A 43 27.03 1.84 -5.94
CA ARG A 43 28.28 2.41 -6.48
C ARG A 43 29.24 2.93 -5.40
N LYS A 44 28.80 3.07 -4.15
CA LYS A 44 29.63 3.67 -3.10
C LYS A 44 30.43 2.58 -2.37
N ASP A 45 31.75 2.64 -2.45
CA ASP A 45 32.73 1.64 -1.95
C ASP A 45 32.75 1.45 -0.40
N SER A 46 31.73 1.93 0.31
CA SER A 46 31.64 1.96 1.78
C SER A 46 30.53 1.06 2.34
N PHE A 47 29.95 0.17 1.53
CA PHE A 47 28.89 -0.73 1.97
C PHE A 47 29.42 -1.99 2.64
N THR A 48 29.10 -2.18 3.92
CA THR A 48 29.38 -3.40 4.69
C THR A 48 28.41 -4.52 4.28
N ALA A 49 28.78 -5.80 4.47
CA ALA A 49 27.95 -6.96 4.11
C ALA A 49 26.50 -6.90 4.66
N SER A 50 26.32 -6.36 5.88
CA SER A 50 25.01 -6.09 6.49
C SER A 50 24.10 -5.24 5.58
N ASN A 51 24.65 -4.19 4.97
CA ASN A 51 23.88 -3.27 4.16
C ASN A 51 23.40 -3.88 2.83
N TYR A 52 24.12 -4.88 2.30
CA TYR A 52 23.70 -5.61 1.10
C TYR A 52 22.49 -6.50 1.36
N VAL A 53 22.42 -7.15 2.53
CA VAL A 53 21.26 -7.98 2.91
C VAL A 53 20.01 -7.11 3.06
N THR A 54 20.14 -5.94 3.68
CA THR A 54 19.03 -4.98 3.83
C THR A 54 18.57 -4.42 2.48
N LEU A 55 19.50 -4.05 1.59
CA LEU A 55 19.18 -3.57 0.25
C LEU A 55 18.56 -4.67 -0.62
N ALA A 56 19.09 -5.89 -0.58
CA ALA A 56 18.55 -7.02 -1.31
C ALA A 56 17.15 -7.40 -0.81
N GLY A 57 16.93 -7.39 0.51
CA GLY A 57 15.61 -7.59 1.11
C GLY A 57 14.61 -6.51 0.70
N ALA A 58 15.00 -5.23 0.76
CA ALA A 58 14.15 -4.12 0.30
C ALA A 58 13.82 -4.23 -1.20
N THR A 59 14.81 -4.56 -2.03
CA THR A 59 14.65 -4.75 -3.48
C THR A 59 13.74 -5.93 -3.78
N LEU A 60 13.89 -7.06 -3.07
CA LEU A 60 13.04 -8.23 -3.23
C LEU A 60 11.60 -7.95 -2.81
N VAL A 61 11.37 -7.23 -1.71
CA VAL A 61 10.03 -6.81 -1.29
C VAL A 61 9.38 -5.92 -2.35
N ILE A 62 10.13 -4.97 -2.92
CA ILE A 62 9.65 -4.11 -4.01
C ILE A 62 9.33 -4.97 -5.25
N LEU A 63 10.24 -5.84 -5.68
CA LEU A 63 10.06 -6.72 -6.84
C LEU A 63 8.92 -7.73 -6.68
N LEU A 64 8.63 -8.22 -5.46
CA LEU A 64 7.50 -9.10 -5.19
C LEU A 64 6.17 -8.33 -5.09
N ALA A 65 6.20 -7.10 -4.58
CA ALA A 65 5.02 -6.25 -4.48
C ALA A 65 4.58 -5.69 -5.85
N LEU A 66 5.54 -5.43 -6.75
CA LEU A 66 5.30 -4.81 -8.06
C LEU A 66 4.36 -5.60 -8.99
N PRO A 67 4.52 -6.93 -9.20
CA PRO A 67 3.58 -7.72 -10.00
C PRO A 67 2.17 -7.75 -9.42
N GLY A 68 2.06 -7.78 -8.08
CA GLY A 68 0.77 -7.66 -7.38
C GLY A 68 0.14 -6.28 -7.60
N MET A 69 0.93 -5.21 -7.50
CA MET A 69 0.50 -3.84 -7.77
C MET A 69 0.03 -3.67 -9.21
N VAL A 70 0.84 -4.10 -10.19
CA VAL A 70 0.52 -4.04 -11.64
C VAL A 70 -0.68 -4.92 -11.99
N ARG A 71 -0.82 -6.12 -11.42
CA ARG A 71 -2.03 -6.96 -11.61
C ARG A 71 -3.29 -6.36 -10.96
N THR A 72 -3.13 -5.63 -9.85
CA THR A 72 -4.23 -4.90 -9.19
C THR A 72 -4.65 -3.65 -9.96
N LEU A 73 -3.75 -3.10 -10.78
CA LEU A 73 -4.07 -2.08 -11.79
C LEU A 73 -4.74 -2.71 -13.03
N ARG A 74 -4.35 -3.95 -13.41
CA ARG A 74 -4.79 -4.63 -14.64
C ARG A 74 -6.21 -5.22 -14.62
N LYS A 75 -6.79 -5.65 -13.48
CA LYS A 75 -7.96 -6.56 -13.52
C LYS A 75 -9.30 -6.11 -12.92
N TRP A 76 -9.52 -4.88 -12.47
CA TRP A 76 -10.86 -4.53 -11.95
C TRP A 76 -11.25 -3.08 -12.18
N ARG A 77 -12.01 -2.84 -13.27
CA ARG A 77 -12.76 -1.60 -13.51
C ARG A 77 -13.84 -1.37 -12.45
N VAL A 78 -14.18 -2.37 -11.65
CA VAL A 78 -15.24 -2.32 -10.63
C VAL A 78 -14.76 -2.98 -9.35
N ARG A 79 -14.86 -2.29 -8.21
CA ARG A 79 -14.43 -2.76 -6.89
C ARG A 79 -15.52 -2.48 -5.86
N PRO A 80 -15.65 -3.31 -4.82
CA PRO A 80 -16.58 -3.05 -3.73
C PRO A 80 -16.10 -1.85 -2.88
N PHE A 81 -16.99 -0.88 -2.71
CA PHE A 81 -16.84 0.28 -1.84
C PHE A 81 -17.94 0.27 -0.78
N GLN A 82 -17.55 0.36 0.49
CA GLN A 82 -18.50 0.65 1.56
C GLN A 82 -18.79 2.15 1.55
N VAL A 83 -20.05 2.52 1.34
CA VAL A 83 -20.50 3.91 1.31
C VAL A 83 -21.18 4.24 2.63
N PHE A 84 -20.74 5.33 3.22
CA PHE A 84 -21.19 5.84 4.50
C PHE A 84 -21.82 7.22 4.32
N VAL A 85 -22.86 7.54 5.10
CA VAL A 85 -23.52 8.84 5.08
C VAL A 85 -23.54 9.46 6.48
N HIS A 86 -23.29 10.77 6.57
CA HIS A 86 -23.42 11.56 7.78
C HIS A 86 -24.30 12.77 7.51
N ARG A 87 -25.30 13.02 8.36
CA ARG A 87 -26.31 14.07 8.16
C ARG A 87 -25.71 15.45 7.82
N LEU A 88 -24.61 15.83 8.47
CA LEU A 88 -23.95 17.13 8.27
C LEU A 88 -22.70 17.12 7.38
N ARG A 89 -22.13 15.94 7.09
CA ARG A 89 -20.81 15.82 6.43
C ARG A 89 -20.88 15.13 5.07
N GLY A 90 -22.08 14.76 4.63
CA GLY A 90 -22.33 14.08 3.37
C GLY A 90 -21.83 12.63 3.35
N TYR A 91 -21.46 12.19 2.16
CA TYR A 91 -21.09 10.81 1.88
C TYR A 91 -19.58 10.58 1.95
N ALA A 92 -19.18 9.38 2.33
CA ALA A 92 -17.80 8.92 2.30
C ALA A 92 -17.74 7.48 1.79
N ALA A 93 -16.91 7.21 0.80
CA ALA A 93 -16.67 5.86 0.30
C ALA A 93 -15.30 5.33 0.76
N ILE A 94 -15.28 4.07 1.21
CA ILE A 94 -14.06 3.35 1.57
C ILE A 94 -13.97 2.09 0.72
N LYS A 95 -12.84 1.90 0.06
CA LYS A 95 -12.54 0.68 -0.69
C LYS A 95 -12.47 -0.52 0.26
N THR A 96 -13.14 -1.61 -0.09
CA THR A 96 -13.03 -2.88 0.64
C THR A 96 -11.75 -3.62 0.22
N GLY A 97 -11.03 -4.19 1.19
CA GLY A 97 -9.83 -4.99 0.96
C GLY A 97 -8.52 -4.22 1.17
N PHE A 98 -7.46 -4.65 0.46
CA PHE A 98 -6.09 -4.20 0.68
C PHE A 98 -5.86 -2.71 0.36
N SER A 99 -5.13 -2.03 1.25
CA SER A 99 -4.71 -0.64 1.15
C SER A 99 -3.21 -0.56 0.84
N TRP A 100 -2.89 -0.36 -0.43
CA TRP A 100 -1.50 -0.13 -0.86
C TRP A 100 -0.82 1.04 -0.15
N PRO A 101 -1.48 2.21 0.03
CA PRO A 101 -0.87 3.30 0.78
C PRO A 101 -0.60 2.93 2.23
N ALA A 102 -1.48 2.15 2.87
CA ALA A 102 -1.26 1.71 4.25
C ALA A 102 -0.11 0.71 4.36
N PHE A 103 0.13 -0.12 3.35
CA PHE A 103 1.27 -1.04 3.34
C PHE A 103 2.60 -0.27 3.23
N PHE A 104 2.76 0.57 2.20
CA PHE A 104 4.03 1.25 1.93
C PHE A 104 4.32 2.40 2.91
N LEU A 105 3.32 3.17 3.29
CA LEU A 105 3.50 4.33 4.18
C LEU A 105 3.24 3.97 5.66
N SER A 106 2.66 2.80 5.94
CA SER A 106 2.50 2.20 7.28
C SER A 106 2.14 3.21 8.38
N GLY A 107 3.07 3.51 9.30
CA GLY A 107 2.84 4.43 10.41
C GLY A 107 2.40 5.83 9.98
N LEU A 108 2.97 6.36 8.90
CA LEU A 108 2.62 7.68 8.36
C LEU A 108 1.18 7.70 7.83
N TRP A 109 0.76 6.62 7.16
CA TRP A 109 -0.62 6.49 6.71
C TRP A 109 -1.62 6.41 7.87
N LEU A 110 -1.28 5.65 8.92
CA LEU A 110 -2.12 5.55 10.12
C LEU A 110 -2.27 6.92 10.80
N LEU A 111 -1.18 7.68 10.87
CA LEU A 111 -1.18 9.04 11.40
C LEU A 111 -2.03 9.99 10.54
N TRP A 112 -1.87 9.96 9.22
CA TRP A 112 -2.66 10.75 8.27
C TRP A 112 -4.16 10.45 8.39
N MET A 113 -4.50 9.16 8.50
CA MET A 113 -5.88 8.70 8.73
C MET A 113 -6.32 8.89 10.18
N ARG A 114 -5.49 9.52 11.03
CA ARG A 114 -5.72 9.86 12.44
C ARG A 114 -6.24 8.68 13.26
N LEU A 115 -5.69 7.50 12.99
CA LEU A 115 -5.95 6.24 13.69
C LEU A 115 -5.03 6.11 14.90
N TRP A 116 -5.16 7.03 15.87
CA TRP A 116 -4.19 7.23 16.96
C TRP A 116 -3.82 5.98 17.74
N ARG A 117 -4.80 5.12 18.08
CA ARG A 117 -4.55 3.87 18.82
C ARG A 117 -3.68 2.91 18.00
N GLN A 118 -3.99 2.76 16.72
CA GLN A 118 -3.23 1.91 15.80
C GLN A 118 -1.85 2.51 15.51
N THR A 119 -1.74 3.84 15.39
CA THR A 119 -0.46 4.53 15.27
C THR A 119 0.43 4.28 16.49
N ALA A 120 -0.09 4.46 17.71
CA ALA A 120 0.66 4.21 18.94
C ALA A 120 1.13 2.75 19.03
N ALA A 121 0.24 1.79 18.76
CA ALA A 121 0.60 0.37 18.74
C ALA A 121 1.66 0.05 17.68
N PHE A 122 1.53 0.61 16.47
CA PHE A 122 2.50 0.41 15.39
C PHE A 122 3.89 0.90 15.82
N TRP A 123 4.00 2.13 16.32
CA TRP A 123 5.28 2.69 16.77
C TRP A 123 5.88 1.95 17.97
N ALA A 124 5.06 1.49 18.92
CA ALA A 124 5.55 0.69 20.03
C ALA A 124 6.21 -0.61 19.55
N VAL A 125 5.57 -1.32 18.60
CA VAL A 125 6.14 -2.53 18.00
C VAL A 125 7.37 -2.20 17.15
N THR A 126 7.36 -1.09 16.39
CA THR A 126 8.53 -0.60 15.65
C THR A 126 9.72 -0.42 16.59
N ILE A 127 9.55 0.29 17.71
CA ILE A 127 10.62 0.53 18.68
C ILE A 127 11.13 -0.80 19.26
N ALA A 128 10.21 -1.70 19.66
CA ALA A 128 10.59 -3.01 20.19
C ALA A 128 11.41 -3.82 19.17
N LEU A 129 10.99 -3.86 17.90
CA LEU A 129 11.74 -4.52 16.84
C LEU A 129 13.12 -3.89 16.62
N ARG A 130 13.25 -2.56 16.69
CA ARG A 130 14.57 -1.89 16.58
C ARG A 130 15.50 -2.26 17.73
N VAL A 131 14.99 -2.39 18.95
CA VAL A 131 15.80 -2.86 20.09
C VAL A 131 16.30 -4.28 19.87
N VAL A 132 15.44 -5.17 19.38
CA VAL A 132 15.82 -6.56 19.05
C VAL A 132 16.84 -6.60 17.90
N GLU A 133 16.66 -5.77 16.88
CA GLU A 133 17.57 -5.67 15.73
C GLU A 133 19.00 -5.31 16.16
N ILE A 134 19.15 -4.31 17.04
CA ILE A 134 20.45 -3.92 17.60
C ILE A 134 21.11 -5.10 18.34
N ALA A 135 20.33 -5.87 19.11
CA ALA A 135 20.87 -7.05 19.80
C ALA A 135 21.33 -8.13 18.81
N VAL A 136 20.56 -8.37 17.74
CA VAL A 136 20.91 -9.33 16.67
C VAL A 136 22.17 -8.91 15.92
N GLU A 137 22.38 -7.61 15.68
CA GLU A 137 23.58 -7.10 15.02
C GLU A 137 24.87 -7.37 15.82
N THR A 138 24.77 -7.44 17.16
CA THR A 138 25.91 -7.72 18.04
C THR A 138 26.21 -9.20 18.27
N ALA A 139 25.47 -10.11 17.62
CA ALA A 139 25.66 -11.54 17.80
C ALA A 139 27.04 -12.01 17.26
N PRO A 140 27.82 -12.80 18.04
CA PRO A 140 29.16 -13.20 17.64
C PRO A 140 29.20 -14.33 16.60
N ASP A 141 28.14 -15.14 16.52
CA ASP A 141 28.04 -16.26 15.58
C ASP A 141 27.38 -15.81 14.25
N PRO A 142 28.08 -15.88 13.11
CA PRO A 142 27.55 -15.45 11.81
C PRO A 142 26.33 -16.24 11.32
N VAL A 143 26.23 -17.53 11.66
CA VAL A 143 25.11 -18.39 11.25
C VAL A 143 23.86 -18.03 12.05
N VAL A 144 24.02 -17.82 13.35
CA VAL A 144 22.92 -17.37 14.23
C VAL A 144 22.47 -15.97 13.82
N GLN A 145 23.42 -15.08 13.50
CA GLN A 145 23.12 -13.73 13.02
C GLN A 145 22.29 -13.76 11.73
N LEU A 146 22.67 -14.58 10.74
CA LEU A 146 21.93 -14.71 9.48
C LEU A 146 20.50 -15.22 9.70
N ALA A 147 20.33 -16.24 10.53
CA ALA A 147 19.01 -16.79 10.86
C ALA A 147 18.13 -15.74 11.57
N ALA A 148 18.69 -15.01 12.54
CA ALA A 148 17.99 -13.97 13.26
C ALA A 148 17.61 -12.78 12.34
N GLN A 149 18.48 -12.39 11.40
CA GLN A 149 18.17 -11.38 10.39
C GLN A 149 17.00 -11.80 9.48
N ALA A 150 16.94 -13.07 9.06
CA ALA A 150 15.83 -13.57 8.26
C ALA A 150 14.50 -13.49 9.02
N VAL A 151 14.50 -13.83 10.32
CA VAL A 151 13.34 -13.67 11.21
C VAL A 151 12.95 -12.19 11.35
N MET A 152 13.92 -11.30 11.50
CA MET A 152 13.67 -9.85 11.58
C MET A 152 13.03 -9.29 10.31
N VAL A 153 13.50 -9.71 9.13
CA VAL A 153 12.88 -9.33 7.85
C VAL A 153 11.42 -9.78 7.79
N ALA A 154 11.14 -11.03 8.19
CA ALA A 154 9.77 -11.53 8.25
C ALA A 154 8.90 -10.74 9.24
N ALA A 155 9.45 -10.35 10.40
CA ALA A 155 8.75 -9.53 11.39
C ALA A 155 8.41 -8.13 10.85
N TRP A 156 9.36 -7.46 10.18
CA TRP A 156 9.14 -6.16 9.54
C TRP A 156 8.10 -6.22 8.43
N LEU A 157 8.14 -7.27 7.60
CA LEU A 157 7.13 -7.48 6.57
C LEU A 157 5.75 -7.74 7.18
N GLY A 158 5.67 -8.55 8.24
CA GLY A 158 4.44 -8.78 8.98
C GLY A 158 3.86 -7.49 9.56
N LEU A 159 4.70 -6.65 10.17
CA LEU A 159 4.29 -5.38 10.75
C LEU A 159 3.69 -4.42 9.71
N THR A 160 4.30 -4.31 8.52
CA THR A 160 3.81 -3.44 7.43
C THR A 160 2.61 -4.01 6.70
N LEU A 161 2.48 -5.34 6.63
CA LEU A 161 1.34 -6.02 6.02
C LEU A 161 0.04 -5.79 6.79
N VAL A 162 0.10 -5.69 8.11
CA VAL A 162 -1.07 -5.52 8.98
C VAL A 162 -1.87 -4.24 8.62
N PRO A 163 -1.28 -3.03 8.55
CA PRO A 163 -1.94 -1.85 8.03
C PRO A 163 -2.46 -2.01 6.60
N GLY A 164 -1.71 -2.71 5.73
CA GLY A 164 -2.14 -3.00 4.36
C GLY A 164 -3.46 -3.77 4.31
N VAL A 165 -3.60 -4.83 5.11
CA VAL A 165 -4.80 -5.68 5.13
C VAL A 165 -5.95 -5.05 5.93
N ARG A 166 -5.66 -4.45 7.09
CA ARG A 166 -6.68 -4.00 8.06
C ARG A 166 -6.97 -2.51 8.01
N GLY A 167 -6.12 -1.70 7.38
CA GLY A 167 -6.21 -0.24 7.41
C GLY A 167 -7.56 0.31 6.95
N ASN A 168 -8.12 -0.21 5.84
CA ASN A 168 -9.43 0.23 5.36
C ASN A 168 -10.55 -0.13 6.34
N ARG A 169 -10.47 -1.29 7.01
CA ARG A 169 -11.45 -1.70 8.02
C ARG A 169 -11.38 -0.79 9.26
N TRP A 170 -10.19 -0.44 9.73
CA TRP A 170 -10.04 0.52 10.83
C TRP A 170 -10.58 1.90 10.47
N ARG A 171 -10.37 2.34 9.22
CA ARG A 171 -10.95 3.58 8.70
C ARG A 171 -12.49 3.53 8.69
N ALA A 172 -13.08 2.40 8.28
CA ALA A 172 -14.53 2.20 8.28
C ALA A 172 -15.13 2.23 9.70
N GLN A 173 -14.50 1.51 10.63
CA GLN A 173 -14.89 1.53 12.05
C GLN A 173 -14.81 2.95 12.64
N ARG A 174 -13.78 3.72 12.26
CA ARG A 174 -13.64 5.10 12.69
C ARG A 174 -14.73 6.02 12.14
N LEU A 175 -15.17 5.83 10.89
CA LEU A 175 -16.31 6.57 10.35
C LEU A 175 -17.59 6.25 11.14
N ALA A 176 -17.84 4.96 11.40
CA ALA A 176 -18.98 4.55 12.22
C ALA A 176 -18.95 5.20 13.61
N ALA A 177 -17.79 5.18 14.28
CA ALA A 177 -17.60 5.85 15.58
C ALA A 177 -17.78 7.38 15.53
N ARG A 178 -17.75 7.99 14.34
CA ARG A 178 -17.96 9.44 14.12
C ARG A 178 -19.40 9.76 13.71
N GLY A 179 -20.34 8.82 13.85
CA GLY A 179 -21.76 9.03 13.54
C GLY A 179 -22.11 8.85 12.06
N TYR A 180 -21.20 8.31 11.24
CA TYR A 180 -21.57 7.90 9.89
C TYR A 180 -22.36 6.58 9.94
N ARG A 181 -23.42 6.49 9.15
CA ARG A 181 -24.19 5.26 8.95
C ARG A 181 -23.80 4.59 7.64
N LEU A 182 -23.63 3.28 7.66
CA LEU A 182 -23.39 2.50 6.44
C LEU A 182 -24.66 2.50 5.59
N VAL A 183 -24.55 2.91 4.33
CA VAL A 183 -25.63 2.86 3.34
C VAL A 183 -25.64 1.50 2.65
N GLY A 184 -24.46 1.01 2.27
CA GLY A 184 -24.31 -0.29 1.61
C GLY A 184 -22.91 -0.49 1.04
N THR A 185 -22.74 -1.59 0.30
CA THR A 185 -21.54 -1.87 -0.48
C THR A 185 -21.88 -1.77 -1.96
N ILE A 186 -21.26 -0.81 -2.65
CA ILE A 186 -21.50 -0.51 -4.06
C ILE A 186 -20.28 -0.89 -4.88
N HIS A 187 -20.50 -1.49 -6.05
CA HIS A 187 -19.47 -1.92 -6.96
C HIS A 187 -19.22 -0.80 -7.99
N ALA A 188 -18.11 -0.06 -7.85
CA ALA A 188 -17.82 1.07 -8.71
C ALA A 188 -16.36 1.11 -9.17
N SER A 189 -16.04 1.93 -10.17
CA SER A 189 -14.66 2.15 -10.62
C SER A 189 -13.88 3.09 -9.70
N THR A 190 -14.56 4.06 -9.10
CA THR A 190 -13.97 5.08 -8.24
C THR A 190 -14.82 5.27 -6.97
N PRO A 191 -14.21 5.79 -5.87
CA PRO A 191 -14.96 6.17 -4.68
C PRO A 191 -16.09 7.18 -4.98
N GLN A 192 -15.85 8.11 -5.89
CA GLN A 192 -16.83 9.14 -6.30
C GLN A 192 -18.01 8.52 -7.04
N ALA A 193 -17.77 7.58 -7.95
CA ALA A 193 -18.84 6.87 -8.64
C ALA A 193 -19.73 6.09 -7.65
N ALA A 194 -19.13 5.43 -6.65
CA ALA A 194 -19.90 4.77 -5.59
C ALA A 194 -20.74 5.74 -4.77
N ILE A 195 -20.23 6.95 -4.49
CA ILE A 195 -20.98 7.99 -3.77
C ILE A 195 -22.17 8.49 -4.60
N GLN A 196 -21.96 8.73 -5.90
CA GLN A 196 -23.02 9.20 -6.80
C GLN A 196 -24.16 8.18 -6.90
N GLU A 197 -23.82 6.90 -7.06
CA GLU A 197 -24.79 5.81 -7.11
C GLU A 197 -25.57 5.67 -5.79
N ALA A 198 -24.88 5.76 -4.64
CA ALA A 198 -25.53 5.75 -3.33
C ALA A 198 -26.48 6.94 -3.14
N ALA A 199 -26.07 8.14 -3.59
CA ALA A 199 -26.87 9.34 -3.47
C ALA A 199 -28.12 9.26 -4.35
N ALA A 200 -28.00 8.77 -5.59
CA ALA A 200 -29.14 8.57 -6.49
C ALA A 200 -30.17 7.60 -5.90
N GLY A 201 -29.73 6.43 -5.41
CA GLY A 201 -30.63 5.45 -4.79
C GLY A 201 -31.35 5.98 -3.54
N HIS A 202 -30.69 6.85 -2.75
CA HIS A 202 -31.31 7.46 -1.57
C HIS A 202 -32.37 8.52 -1.91
N LEU A 203 -32.19 9.24 -3.03
CA LEU A 203 -33.17 10.20 -3.52
C LEU A 203 -34.42 9.50 -4.05
N ASP A 204 -34.27 8.39 -4.76
CA ASP A 204 -35.40 7.60 -5.28
C ASP A 204 -36.26 7.04 -4.14
N GLU A 205 -35.64 6.61 -3.03
CA GLU A 205 -36.35 6.13 -1.85
C GLU A 205 -37.10 7.28 -1.14
N ALA A 206 -36.48 8.46 -1.02
CA ALA A 206 -37.12 9.63 -0.42
C ALA A 206 -38.32 10.15 -1.22
N VAL A 207 -38.24 10.09 -2.57
CA VAL A 207 -39.36 10.48 -3.45
C VAL A 207 -40.52 9.48 -3.34
N ARG A 208 -40.26 8.18 -3.19
CA ARG A 208 -41.33 7.15 -3.04
C ARG A 208 -42.09 7.23 -1.72
N VAL A 209 -41.55 7.89 -0.70
CA VAL A 209 -42.14 7.94 0.66
C VAL A 209 -42.99 9.21 0.86
N GLN A 210 -43.02 10.15 -0.09
CA GLN A 210 -43.91 11.31 -0.03
C GLN A 210 -45.21 11.01 -0.82
N PRO A 211 -46.37 10.87 -0.15
CA PRO A 211 -47.67 10.65 -0.80
C PRO A 211 -48.21 11.91 -1.48
#